data_AF-A0A699YIL9-F1
#
_entry.id   AF-A0A699YIL9-F1
#
_cell.length_a   1.000
_cell.length_b   1.000
_cell.length_c   1.000
_cell.angle_alpha   90.00
_cell.angle_beta   90.00
_cell.angle_gamma   90.00
#
_symmetry.space_group_name_H-M   'P 1'
#
loop_
_entity.id
_entity.type
_entity.pdbx_description
1 polymer ?
#
loop_
_entity_poly.entity_id
_entity_poly.type
_entity_poly.pdbx_seq_one_letter_code
_entity_poly.pdbx_strand_id
1 'polypeptide(L)'
;MKKANDNGSISRQEAVSMVPPLFLDVHPHHKLLTCQVLDMCAAPGSKTFQLLEAVHGSTGAPAPAPLPVLADQPVQATDPAIPHVANSTSSKEARFVVANDADYQRCQLLTHQLKRMCSPCLLVANHSAEFFPFVKSGPNQQQPLRFDRILCDVPCSGDGTMRKAPDIWRRWSVTSGNGLHIMQLRIAMHGCRMLQVGGLLVYSTCTFNPIEDEAVV
;
A
#
# COMPACT_ATOMS: atom_id res chain seq x y z
N MET A 1 25.68 4.34 11.73
CA MET A 1 24.19 4.44 11.64
C MET A 1 23.70 5.77 11.07
N LYS A 2 24.12 6.94 11.58
CA LYS A 2 23.63 8.26 11.11
C LYS A 2 23.83 8.51 9.60
N LYS A 3 25.04 8.26 9.09
CA LYS A 3 25.37 8.36 7.66
C LYS A 3 24.52 7.42 6.77
N ALA A 4 24.19 6.22 7.25
CA ALA A 4 23.36 5.27 6.50
C ALA A 4 21.89 5.70 6.48
N ASN A 5 21.40 6.32 7.55
CA ASN A 5 20.09 6.95 7.54
C ASN A 5 20.09 8.09 6.52
N ASP A 6 21.06 9.02 6.59
CA ASP A 6 21.17 10.22 5.74
C ASP A 6 21.17 9.92 4.25
N ASN A 7 21.79 8.81 3.87
CA ASN A 7 21.86 8.34 2.50
C ASN A 7 20.67 7.49 2.07
N GLY A 8 19.63 7.35 2.90
CA GLY A 8 18.43 6.55 2.61
C GLY A 8 18.65 5.04 2.69
N SER A 9 19.80 4.56 3.14
CA SER A 9 20.13 3.13 3.15
C SER A 9 19.49 2.36 4.31
N ILE A 10 19.09 3.06 5.38
CA ILE A 10 18.43 2.47 6.56
C ILE A 10 17.34 3.41 7.06
N SER A 11 16.11 2.89 7.18
CA SER A 11 14.98 3.53 7.84
C SER A 11 14.82 3.01 9.27
N ARG A 12 14.49 3.88 10.24
CA ARG A 12 14.09 3.47 11.59
C ARG A 12 12.57 3.42 11.66
N GLN A 13 12.03 2.24 11.94
CA GLN A 13 10.60 2.01 12.01
C GLN A 13 10.25 1.05 13.15
N GLU A 14 9.04 1.16 13.67
CA GLU A 14 8.52 0.17 14.60
C GLU A 14 8.13 -1.12 13.89
N ALA A 15 8.37 -2.25 14.56
CA ALA A 15 7.98 -3.57 14.06
C ALA A 15 6.52 -3.63 13.60
N VAL A 16 5.58 -3.14 14.42
CA VAL A 16 4.15 -3.15 14.08
C VAL A 16 3.80 -2.27 12.88
N SER A 17 4.60 -1.23 12.60
CA SER A 17 4.41 -0.37 11.43
C SER A 17 4.94 -1.00 10.14
N MET A 18 5.76 -2.06 10.23
CA MET A 18 6.26 -2.81 9.08
C MET A 18 5.27 -3.89 8.60
N VAL A 19 4.28 -4.23 9.43
CA VAL A 19 3.36 -5.34 9.15
C VAL A 19 2.44 -5.05 7.95
N PRO A 20 1.79 -3.86 7.84
CA PRO A 20 0.84 -3.63 6.74
C PRO A 20 1.46 -3.71 5.33
N PRO A 21 2.65 -3.11 5.04
CA PRO A 21 3.31 -3.28 3.76
C PRO A 21 3.68 -4.73 3.42
N LEU A 22 4.03 -5.55 4.42
CA LEU A 22 4.34 -6.97 4.22
C LEU A 22 3.10 -7.77 3.78
N PHE A 23 1.94 -7.48 4.38
CA PHE A 23 0.68 -8.11 3.97
C PHE A 23 0.20 -7.67 2.58
N LEU A 24 0.67 -6.53 2.09
CA LEU A 24 0.29 -6.05 0.77
C LEU A 24 0.93 -6.89 -0.36
N ASP A 25 1.90 -7.74 -0.05
CA ASP A 25 2.49 -8.72 -0.97
C ASP A 25 2.87 -8.11 -2.32
N VAL A 26 3.69 -7.05 -2.26
CA VAL A 26 4.12 -6.29 -3.42
C VAL A 26 5.24 -7.06 -4.14
N HIS A 27 4.86 -7.76 -5.20
CA HIS A 27 5.78 -8.54 -6.01
C HIS A 27 6.07 -7.85 -7.35
N PRO A 28 7.34 -7.51 -7.64
CA PRO A 28 7.68 -6.87 -8.90
C PRO A 28 7.45 -7.74 -10.14
N HIS A 29 7.49 -9.07 -10.01
CA HIS A 29 7.39 -10.03 -11.13
C HIS A 29 6.05 -10.78 -11.18
N HIS A 30 5.00 -10.21 -10.59
CA HIS A 30 3.68 -10.82 -10.66
C HIS A 30 3.17 -10.77 -12.12
N LYS A 31 3.13 -11.92 -12.82
CA LYS A 31 2.81 -12.03 -14.26
C LYS A 31 1.41 -11.49 -14.67
N LEU A 32 0.60 -11.09 -13.70
CA LEU A 32 -0.78 -10.65 -13.88
C LEU A 32 -1.02 -9.17 -13.49
N LEU A 33 -0.03 -8.49 -12.89
CA LEU A 33 -0.22 -7.15 -12.33
C LEU A 33 0.99 -6.24 -12.62
N THR A 34 0.71 -4.97 -12.91
CA THR A 34 1.71 -3.98 -13.36
C THR A 34 2.55 -3.40 -12.21
N CYS A 35 2.23 -3.76 -10.97
CA CYS A 35 2.82 -3.29 -9.71
C CYS A 35 2.65 -1.77 -9.49
N GLN A 36 1.41 -1.29 -9.66
CA GLN A 36 0.97 0.05 -9.29
C GLN A 36 0.42 0.06 -7.86
N VAL A 37 1.07 0.83 -6.98
CA VAL A 37 0.77 0.86 -5.55
C VAL A 37 0.26 2.24 -5.15
N LEU A 38 -0.77 2.28 -4.32
CA LEU A 38 -1.26 3.51 -3.70
C LEU A 38 -1.22 3.41 -2.18
N ASP A 39 -0.59 4.39 -1.56
CA ASP A 39 -0.64 4.64 -0.12
C ASP A 39 -1.55 5.85 0.12
N MET A 40 -2.74 5.60 0.69
CA MET A 40 -3.78 6.60 0.86
C MET A 40 -3.47 7.66 1.91
N CYS A 41 -2.66 7.32 2.91
CA CYS A 41 -2.37 8.12 4.09
C CYS A 41 -0.89 7.94 4.48
N ALA A 42 -0.02 8.44 3.62
CA ALA A 42 1.38 8.03 3.54
C ALA A 42 2.29 8.63 4.60
N ALA A 43 2.01 9.82 5.14
CA ALA A 43 2.95 10.46 6.05
C ALA A 43 2.97 9.75 7.42
N PRO A 44 4.13 9.58 8.06
CA PRO A 44 5.40 10.27 7.77
C PRO A 44 6.24 9.69 6.63
N GLY A 45 5.89 8.51 6.09
CA GLY A 45 6.52 7.91 4.91
C GLY A 45 7.23 6.58 5.13
N SER A 46 7.26 6.05 6.37
CA SER A 46 7.98 4.80 6.64
C SER A 46 7.37 3.59 5.94
N LYS A 47 6.03 3.51 5.85
CA LYS A 47 5.34 2.43 5.12
C LYS A 47 5.54 2.58 3.61
N THR A 48 5.36 3.80 3.10
CA THR A 48 5.65 4.14 1.71
C THR A 48 7.08 3.79 1.30
N PHE A 49 8.05 4.02 2.19
CA PHE A 49 9.45 3.66 1.96
C PHE A 49 9.61 2.15 1.75
N GLN A 50 8.97 1.31 2.58
CA GLN A 50 8.98 -0.14 2.40
C GLN A 50 8.30 -0.57 1.10
N LEU A 51 7.16 0.04 0.75
CA LEU A 51 6.48 -0.23 -0.51
C LEU A 51 7.40 0.11 -1.69
N LEU A 52 8.10 1.24 -1.62
CA LEU A 52 9.05 1.65 -2.63
C LEU A 52 10.21 0.66 -2.73
N GLU A 53 10.78 0.21 -1.61
CA GLU A 53 11.80 -0.85 -1.60
C GLU A 53 11.28 -2.15 -2.25
N ALA A 54 10.07 -2.58 -1.91
CA ALA A 54 9.45 -3.78 -2.47
C ALA A 54 9.26 -3.68 -3.99
N VAL A 55 8.83 -2.51 -4.50
CA VAL A 55 8.68 -2.26 -5.94
C VAL A 55 10.03 -2.32 -6.68
N HIS A 56 11.14 -1.95 -6.04
CA HIS A 56 12.48 -1.99 -6.64
C HIS A 56 13.23 -3.32 -6.38
N GLY A 57 12.81 -4.08 -5.37
CA GLY A 57 13.55 -5.17 -4.72
C GLY A 57 13.64 -6.50 -5.47
N SER A 58 13.51 -6.53 -6.80
CA SER A 58 13.58 -7.75 -7.61
C SER A 58 14.66 -7.73 -8.69
N THR A 59 15.84 -7.19 -8.40
CA THR A 59 17.01 -7.31 -9.28
C THR A 59 18.02 -8.37 -8.82
N GLY A 60 17.71 -9.23 -7.83
CA GLY A 60 18.74 -10.14 -7.30
C GLY A 60 18.36 -11.44 -6.59
N ALA A 61 17.10 -11.90 -6.55
CA ALA A 61 16.79 -13.25 -6.04
C ALA A 61 15.53 -13.82 -6.71
N PRO A 62 15.55 -15.10 -7.16
CA PRO A 62 14.35 -15.77 -7.63
C PRO A 62 13.36 -15.87 -6.46
N ALA A 63 12.10 -15.52 -6.72
CA ALA A 63 11.02 -15.65 -5.75
C ALA A 63 10.99 -17.06 -5.15
N PRO A 64 10.81 -17.22 -3.84
CA PRO A 64 10.51 -18.54 -3.28
C PRO A 64 9.24 -19.06 -3.94
N ALA A 65 9.28 -20.31 -4.41
CA ALA A 65 8.13 -20.97 -5.00
C ALA A 65 6.92 -20.88 -4.05
N PRO A 66 5.68 -20.70 -4.57
CA PRO A 66 4.50 -20.67 -3.74
C PRO A 66 4.47 -21.89 -2.81
N LEU A 67 4.27 -21.65 -1.50
CA LEU A 67 4.05 -22.72 -0.54
C LEU A 67 2.88 -23.59 -1.02
N PRO A 68 3.02 -24.93 -1.03
CA PRO A 68 1.97 -25.80 -1.49
C PRO A 68 0.78 -25.68 -0.53
N VAL A 69 -0.29 -25.05 -1.00
CA VAL A 69 -1.62 -25.18 -0.41
C VAL A 69 -1.99 -26.65 -0.54
N LEU A 70 -2.11 -27.36 0.59
CA LEU A 70 -2.70 -28.70 0.65
C LEU A 70 -4.16 -28.58 0.21
N ALA A 71 -4.39 -28.67 -1.09
CA ALA A 71 -5.70 -28.92 -1.66
C ALA A 71 -5.81 -30.44 -1.86
N ASP A 72 -6.80 -31.03 -1.20
CA ASP A 72 -7.21 -32.41 -1.41
C ASP A 72 -7.44 -32.67 -2.91
N GLN A 73 -6.73 -33.64 -3.46
CA GLN A 73 -6.92 -34.20 -4.80
C GLN A 73 -7.88 -35.41 -4.70
N PRO A 74 -8.67 -35.69 -5.75
CA PRO A 74 -8.17 -36.66 -6.74
C PRO A 74 -8.52 -36.37 -8.22
N VAL A 75 -7.48 -36.30 -9.06
CA VAL A 75 -7.17 -37.01 -10.34
C VAL A 75 -8.28 -37.43 -11.35
N GLN A 76 -8.12 -37.02 -12.63
CA GLN A 76 -7.93 -37.87 -13.86
C GLN A 76 -8.04 -37.03 -15.17
N ALA A 77 -6.97 -36.97 -16.00
CA ALA A 77 -6.79 -37.62 -17.34
C ALA A 77 -7.53 -36.87 -18.51
N THR A 78 -7.01 -36.51 -19.71
CA THR A 78 -5.86 -36.89 -20.57
C THR A 78 -5.76 -35.91 -21.79
N ASP A 79 -4.53 -35.61 -22.24
CA ASP A 79 -4.02 -35.53 -23.65
C ASP A 79 -4.20 -34.32 -24.62
N PRO A 80 -3.31 -34.18 -25.65
CA PRO A 80 -2.49 -32.96 -25.91
C PRO A 80 -2.62 -32.32 -27.32
N ALA A 81 -2.06 -31.10 -27.53
CA ALA A 81 -1.24 -30.66 -28.69
C ALA A 81 -1.24 -29.13 -29.01
N ILE A 82 -0.03 -28.55 -28.94
CA ILE A 82 0.64 -27.60 -29.88
C ILE A 82 0.30 -26.07 -29.85
N PRO A 83 1.31 -25.18 -30.04
CA PRO A 83 1.39 -23.87 -29.41
C PRO A 83 1.08 -22.70 -30.35
N HIS A 84 0.47 -21.64 -29.82
CA HIS A 84 0.48 -20.32 -30.44
C HIS A 84 1.53 -19.43 -29.78
N VAL A 85 2.64 -19.26 -30.50
CA VAL A 85 3.62 -18.20 -30.30
C VAL A 85 2.93 -16.87 -30.62
N ALA A 86 2.48 -16.15 -29.59
CA ALA A 86 2.05 -14.77 -29.72
C ALA A 86 3.21 -13.86 -29.32
N ASN A 87 3.84 -13.25 -30.32
CA ASN A 87 4.70 -12.09 -30.16
C ASN A 87 3.92 -10.97 -29.46
N SER A 88 4.10 -10.76 -28.16
CA SER A 88 3.64 -9.55 -27.48
C SER A 88 4.81 -8.57 -27.40
N THR A 89 4.77 -7.55 -28.26
CA THR A 89 5.53 -6.31 -28.10
C THR A 89 5.47 -5.84 -26.64
N SER A 90 6.60 -5.96 -25.93
CA SER A 90 6.76 -5.61 -24.51
C SER A 90 6.63 -4.09 -24.32
N SER A 91 5.41 -3.58 -24.26
CA SER A 91 5.14 -2.27 -23.65
C SER A 91 5.58 -2.37 -22.19
N LYS A 92 6.66 -1.66 -21.81
CA LYS A 92 7.12 -1.62 -20.42
C LYS A 92 5.98 -1.05 -19.56
N GLU A 93 5.34 -1.93 -18.79
CA GLU A 93 4.35 -1.53 -17.79
C GLU A 93 5.03 -0.65 -16.74
N ALA A 94 4.50 0.55 -16.55
CA ALA A 94 5.06 1.54 -15.63
C ALA A 94 4.77 1.12 -14.18
N ARG A 95 5.83 0.94 -13.39
CA ARG A 95 5.77 0.67 -11.94
C ARG A 95 5.88 1.98 -11.19
N PHE A 96 4.98 2.24 -10.25
CA PHE A 96 5.07 3.41 -9.40
C PHE A 96 4.30 3.23 -8.09
N VAL A 97 4.72 4.00 -7.10
CA VAL A 97 4.04 4.18 -5.81
C VAL A 97 3.48 5.60 -5.79
N VAL A 98 2.17 5.72 -5.59
CA VAL A 98 1.51 7.00 -5.26
C VAL A 98 1.41 7.10 -3.75
N ALA A 99 1.99 8.15 -3.18
CA ALA A 99 1.97 8.44 -1.76
C ALA A 99 1.12 9.68 -1.51
N ASN A 100 -0.07 9.48 -0.94
CA ASN A 100 -1.03 10.55 -0.69
C ASN A 100 -1.09 10.90 0.79
N ASP A 101 -1.18 12.18 1.14
CA ASP A 101 -1.61 12.62 2.48
C ASP A 101 -2.49 13.86 2.35
N ALA A 102 -3.45 14.02 3.26
CA ALA A 102 -4.37 15.16 3.23
C ALA A 102 -3.71 16.44 3.76
N ASP A 103 -2.74 16.32 4.67
CA ASP A 103 -2.08 17.45 5.30
C ASP A 103 -0.82 17.86 4.52
N TYR A 104 -0.78 19.13 4.12
CA TYR A 104 0.32 19.66 3.32
C TYR A 104 1.68 19.62 4.04
N GLN A 105 1.73 19.92 5.34
CA GLN A 105 2.97 19.88 6.12
C GLN A 105 3.46 18.44 6.25
N ARG A 106 2.53 17.49 6.43
CA ARG A 106 2.84 16.05 6.43
C ARG A 106 3.34 15.57 5.06
N CYS A 107 2.77 16.05 3.95
CA CYS A 107 3.30 15.80 2.60
C CYS A 107 4.73 16.34 2.41
N GLN A 108 5.05 17.52 2.97
CA GLN A 108 6.41 18.06 2.92
C GLN A 108 7.39 17.18 3.68
N LEU A 109 7.01 16.71 4.87
CA LEU A 109 7.81 15.76 5.65
C LEU A 109 8.01 14.45 4.88
N LEU A 110 6.93 13.89 4.33
CA LEU A 110 6.93 12.69 3.49
C LEU A 110 7.92 12.85 2.31
N THR A 111 7.81 13.96 1.58
CA THR A 111 8.71 14.27 0.45
C THR A 111 10.16 14.36 0.90
N HIS A 112 10.44 15.03 2.03
CA HIS A 112 11.79 15.14 2.57
C HIS A 112 12.36 13.77 2.98
N GLN A 113 11.55 12.90 3.60
CA GLN A 113 11.98 11.57 4.00
C GLN A 113 12.24 10.67 2.79
N LEU A 114 11.32 10.66 1.81
CA LEU A 114 11.41 9.79 0.64
C LEU A 114 12.39 10.28 -0.42
N LYS A 115 12.72 11.58 -0.46
CA LYS A 115 13.73 12.13 -1.38
C LYS A 115 15.08 11.43 -1.25
N ARG A 116 15.40 10.90 -0.07
CA ARG A 116 16.66 10.17 0.20
C ARG A 116 16.78 8.85 -0.56
N MET A 117 15.65 8.28 -1.02
CA MET A 117 15.64 7.08 -1.86
C MET A 117 15.90 7.37 -3.34
N CYS A 118 15.76 8.63 -3.78
CA CYS A 118 15.94 9.06 -5.17
C CYS A 118 15.24 8.13 -6.20
N SER A 119 14.07 7.57 -5.87
CA SER A 119 13.37 6.66 -6.77
C SER A 119 12.64 7.44 -7.87
N PRO A 120 12.78 7.05 -9.14
CA PRO A 120 12.00 7.62 -10.24
C PRO A 120 10.54 7.12 -10.26
N CYS A 121 10.19 6.14 -9.41
CA CYS A 121 8.89 5.46 -9.40
C CYS A 121 8.00 5.94 -8.24
N LEU A 122 8.22 7.16 -7.73
CA LEU A 122 7.46 7.74 -6.63
C LEU A 122 6.69 8.98 -7.10
N LEU A 123 5.39 9.02 -6.81
CA LEU A 123 4.55 10.20 -6.96
C LEU A 123 3.99 10.60 -5.59
N VAL A 124 4.12 11.86 -5.21
CA VAL A 124 3.53 12.39 -3.98
C VAL A 124 2.31 13.24 -4.33
N ALA A 125 1.18 12.97 -3.69
CA ALA A 125 -0.07 13.69 -3.86
C ALA A 125 -0.51 14.32 -2.53
N ASN A 126 -1.18 15.46 -2.63
CA ASN A 126 -1.87 16.08 -1.50
C ASN A 126 -3.36 16.12 -1.79
N HIS A 127 -4.11 15.21 -1.17
CA HIS A 127 -5.55 15.11 -1.34
C HIS A 127 -6.18 14.40 -0.15
N SER A 128 -7.44 14.72 0.17
CA SER A 128 -8.22 13.90 1.10
C SER A 128 -8.42 12.50 0.52
N ALA A 129 -8.05 11.48 1.28
CA ALA A 129 -8.19 10.08 0.88
C ALA A 129 -9.66 9.67 0.67
N GLU A 130 -10.61 10.32 1.36
CA GLU A 130 -12.05 10.10 1.17
C GLU A 130 -12.53 10.42 -0.25
N PHE A 131 -11.83 11.32 -0.93
CA PHE A 131 -12.23 11.88 -2.22
C PHE A 131 -11.13 11.78 -3.27
N PHE A 132 -10.15 10.89 -3.09
CA PHE A 132 -8.98 10.81 -3.97
C PHE A 132 -9.42 10.65 -5.45
N PRO A 133 -8.96 11.48 -6.39
CA PRO A 133 -9.52 11.50 -7.73
C PRO A 133 -9.22 10.20 -8.49
N PHE A 134 -10.19 9.73 -9.29
CA PHE A 134 -9.95 8.69 -10.27
C PHE A 134 -9.11 9.25 -11.43
N VAL A 135 -7.81 9.00 -11.39
CA VAL A 135 -6.86 9.41 -12.43
C VAL A 135 -7.15 8.64 -13.72
N LYS A 136 -7.05 9.29 -14.88
CA LYS A 136 -7.20 8.60 -16.18
C LYS A 136 -5.87 7.99 -16.60
N SER A 137 -5.89 6.78 -17.13
CA SER A 137 -4.67 6.07 -17.56
C SER A 137 -4.02 6.66 -18.83
N GLY A 138 -4.73 7.52 -19.58
CA GLY A 138 -4.16 8.29 -20.69
C GLY A 138 -5.15 9.31 -21.28
N PRO A 139 -4.70 10.21 -22.17
CA PRO A 139 -5.53 11.27 -22.73
C PRO A 139 -6.75 10.75 -23.51
N ASN A 140 -6.64 9.57 -24.13
CA ASN A 140 -7.71 8.93 -24.90
C ASN A 140 -8.38 7.75 -24.17
N GLN A 141 -7.94 7.41 -22.95
CA GLN A 141 -8.52 6.33 -22.18
C GLN A 141 -9.59 6.89 -21.26
N GLN A 142 -10.84 6.44 -21.46
CA GLN A 142 -11.95 6.85 -20.60
C GLN A 142 -12.01 6.08 -19.28
N GLN A 143 -11.36 4.91 -19.21
CA GLN A 143 -11.36 4.14 -17.98
C GLN A 143 -10.40 4.75 -16.95
N PRO A 144 -10.84 4.83 -15.68
CA PRO A 144 -9.97 5.28 -14.61
C PRO A 144 -8.85 4.27 -14.38
N LEU A 145 -7.67 4.78 -14.07
CA LEU A 145 -6.55 4.03 -13.56
C LEU A 145 -6.98 3.25 -12.31
N ARG A 146 -6.62 1.98 -12.27
CA ARG A 146 -6.84 1.09 -11.12
C ARG A 146 -5.48 0.71 -10.54
N PHE A 147 -5.44 0.50 -9.24
CA PHE A 147 -4.22 0.09 -8.54
C PHE A 147 -4.23 -1.42 -8.26
N ASP A 148 -3.06 -2.04 -8.36
CA ASP A 148 -2.87 -3.45 -8.05
C ASP A 148 -2.86 -3.70 -6.54
N ARG A 149 -2.39 -2.69 -5.80
CA ARG A 149 -2.15 -2.72 -4.37
C ARG A 149 -2.52 -1.38 -3.74
N ILE A 150 -3.33 -1.40 -2.69
CA ILE A 150 -3.72 -0.20 -1.96
C ILE A 150 -3.46 -0.41 -0.47
N LEU A 151 -2.72 0.51 0.14
CA LEU A 151 -2.55 0.60 1.58
C LEU A 151 -3.41 1.73 2.13
N CYS A 152 -4.31 1.39 3.05
CA CYS A 152 -5.15 2.31 3.81
C CYS A 152 -4.68 2.32 5.26
N ASP A 153 -3.55 2.99 5.54
CA ASP A 153 -3.08 3.25 6.91
C ASP A 153 -3.77 4.51 7.47
N VAL A 154 -5.02 4.34 7.90
CA VAL A 154 -5.92 5.47 8.11
C VAL A 154 -5.65 6.22 9.42
N PRO A 155 -5.97 7.54 9.49
CA PRO A 155 -5.98 8.25 10.76
C PRO A 155 -6.97 7.61 11.75
N CYS A 156 -6.51 7.39 12.98
CA CYS A 156 -7.27 6.73 14.05
C CYS A 156 -6.99 7.41 15.40
N SER A 157 -7.70 6.97 16.45
CA SER A 157 -7.51 7.41 17.85
C SER A 157 -6.08 7.23 18.35
N GLY A 158 -5.39 6.18 17.87
CA GLY A 158 -3.98 5.90 18.15
C GLY A 158 -3.67 5.35 19.54
N ASP A 159 -4.65 4.82 20.28
CA ASP A 159 -4.43 4.25 21.62
C ASP A 159 -3.48 3.02 21.63
N GLY A 160 -3.32 2.33 20.51
CA GLY A 160 -2.26 1.34 20.32
C GLY A 160 -0.84 1.90 20.41
N THR A 161 -0.69 3.23 20.37
CA THR A 161 0.60 3.93 20.46
C THR A 161 0.86 4.59 21.81
N MET A 162 0.03 4.34 22.84
CA MET A 162 0.17 4.92 24.19
C MET A 162 1.59 4.81 24.78
N ARG A 163 2.30 3.70 24.52
CA ARG A 163 3.70 3.51 24.94
C ARG A 163 4.64 4.62 24.44
N LYS A 164 4.39 5.13 23.23
CA LYS A 164 5.22 6.17 22.58
C LYS A 164 4.71 7.57 22.81
N ALA A 165 3.40 7.72 22.90
CA ALA A 165 2.74 9.00 23.10
C ALA A 165 1.81 8.89 24.32
N PRO A 166 2.36 8.99 25.55
CA PRO A 166 1.57 8.87 26.78
C PRO A 166 0.45 9.89 26.89
N ASP A 167 0.57 11.02 26.19
CA ASP A 167 -0.46 12.07 26.14
C ASP A 167 -1.78 11.58 25.50
N ILE A 168 -1.74 10.53 24.68
CA ILE A 168 -2.94 9.93 24.09
C ILE A 168 -3.87 9.45 25.20
N TRP A 169 -3.34 8.84 26.27
CA TRP A 169 -4.14 8.38 27.41
C TRP A 169 -4.99 9.49 28.02
N ARG A 170 -4.45 10.71 28.11
CA ARG A 170 -5.15 11.86 28.71
C ARG A 170 -6.25 12.43 27.82
N ARG A 171 -6.14 12.25 26.50
CA ARG A 171 -7.10 12.75 25.51
C ARG A 171 -8.04 11.66 25.00
N TRP A 172 -7.78 10.41 25.35
CA TRP A 172 -8.54 9.27 24.87
C TRP A 172 -9.98 9.35 25.38
N SER A 173 -10.91 9.12 24.46
CA SER A 173 -12.34 9.07 24.73
C SER A 173 -13.00 8.15 23.72
N VAL A 174 -14.02 7.41 24.16
CA VAL A 174 -14.84 6.55 23.29
C VAL A 174 -15.46 7.36 22.15
N THR A 175 -15.81 8.63 22.41
CA THR A 175 -16.38 9.53 21.40
C THR A 175 -15.40 9.87 20.28
N SER A 176 -14.09 9.84 20.55
CA SER A 176 -13.06 10.14 19.56
C SER A 176 -13.05 9.14 18.41
N GLY A 177 -13.21 7.85 18.69
CA GLY A 177 -13.30 6.81 17.65
C GLY A 177 -14.55 6.94 16.78
N ASN A 178 -15.70 7.27 17.39
CA ASN A 178 -16.95 7.49 16.66
C ASN A 178 -16.85 8.62 15.62
N GLY A 179 -16.08 9.67 15.93
CA GLY A 179 -15.85 10.79 15.02
C GLY A 179 -15.01 10.41 13.79
N LEU A 180 -14.16 9.39 13.90
CA LEU A 180 -13.24 8.95 12.85
C LEU A 180 -13.82 7.82 12.00
N HIS A 181 -14.70 6.98 12.57
CA HIS A 181 -15.28 5.82 11.91
C HIS A 181 -15.83 6.10 10.51
N ILE A 182 -16.63 7.16 10.34
CA ILE A 182 -17.22 7.51 9.03
C ILE A 182 -16.13 7.85 8.00
N MET A 183 -15.10 8.58 8.40
CA MET A 183 -13.97 8.93 7.53
C MET A 183 -13.20 7.66 7.13
N GLN A 184 -12.89 6.80 8.11
CA GLN A 184 -12.18 5.54 7.88
C GLN A 184 -12.92 4.62 6.91
N LEU A 185 -14.25 4.47 7.10
CA LEU A 185 -15.11 3.70 6.21
C LEU A 185 -15.12 4.25 4.79
N ARG A 186 -15.21 5.57 4.63
CA ARG A 186 -15.15 6.23 3.31
C ARG A 186 -13.81 5.99 2.62
N ILE A 187 -12.69 6.12 3.34
CA ILE A 187 -11.36 5.85 2.79
C ILE A 187 -11.26 4.39 2.34
N ALA A 188 -11.70 3.43 3.18
CA ALA A 188 -11.66 2.01 2.85
C ALA A 188 -12.52 1.69 1.61
N MET A 189 -13.78 2.15 1.59
CA MET A 189 -14.69 1.96 0.45
C MET A 189 -14.16 2.60 -0.83
N HIS A 190 -13.56 3.79 -0.72
CA HIS A 190 -12.99 4.49 -1.86
C HIS A 190 -11.74 3.78 -2.41
N GLY A 191 -10.89 3.27 -1.52
CA GLY A 191 -9.79 2.38 -1.87
C GLY A 191 -10.29 1.13 -2.63
N CYS A 192 -11.30 0.44 -2.13
CA CYS A 192 -11.90 -0.71 -2.82
C CYS A 192 -12.39 -0.36 -4.23
N ARG A 193 -12.99 0.82 -4.41
CA ARG A 193 -13.42 1.29 -5.74
C ARG A 193 -12.26 1.52 -6.69
N MET A 194 -11.07 1.87 -6.21
CA MET A 194 -9.88 2.15 -7.02
C MET A 194 -9.03 0.90 -7.28
N LEU A 195 -9.31 -0.20 -6.58
CA LEU A 195 -8.58 -1.45 -6.70
C LEU A 195 -8.93 -2.15 -8.02
N GLN A 196 -7.92 -2.73 -8.66
CA GLN A 196 -8.13 -3.63 -9.79
C GLN A 196 -8.76 -4.96 -9.33
N VAL A 197 -9.52 -5.61 -10.20
CA VAL A 197 -10.03 -6.96 -9.94
C VAL A 197 -8.83 -7.91 -9.74
N GLY A 198 -8.80 -8.61 -8.61
CA GLY A 198 -7.66 -9.45 -8.20
C GLY A 198 -6.51 -8.68 -7.54
N GLY A 199 -6.65 -7.38 -7.32
CA GLY A 199 -5.75 -6.59 -6.49
C GLY A 199 -5.96 -6.86 -4.99
N LEU A 200 -5.06 -6.33 -4.16
CA LEU A 200 -5.12 -6.45 -2.71
C LEU A 200 -5.19 -5.06 -2.05
N LEU A 201 -6.15 -4.90 -1.14
CA LEU A 201 -6.24 -3.75 -0.26
C LEU A 201 -5.92 -4.19 1.17
N VAL A 202 -5.00 -3.47 1.81
CA VAL A 202 -4.69 -3.63 3.23
C VAL A 202 -5.22 -2.42 3.97
N TYR A 203 -6.12 -2.65 4.91
CA TYR A 203 -6.57 -1.65 5.86
C TYR A 203 -5.77 -1.82 7.16
N SER A 204 -5.26 -0.72 7.71
CA SER A 204 -4.55 -0.74 8.98
C SER A 204 -4.80 0.52 9.80
N THR A 205 -4.77 0.33 11.11
CA THR A 205 -4.87 1.38 12.12
C THR A 205 -3.78 1.14 13.19
N CYS A 206 -3.69 2.03 14.17
CA CYS A 206 -2.89 1.83 15.38
C CYS A 206 -3.75 2.03 16.65
N THR A 207 -4.99 1.56 16.59
CA THR A 207 -5.98 1.59 17.68
C THR A 207 -6.29 0.16 18.15
N PHE A 208 -6.91 0.04 19.33
CA PHE A 208 -7.55 -1.20 19.78
C PHE A 208 -9.08 -1.08 19.81
N ASN A 209 -9.62 0.04 19.33
CA ASN A 209 -11.05 0.32 19.36
C ASN A 209 -11.76 -0.43 18.23
N PRO A 210 -12.69 -1.35 18.53
CA PRO A 210 -13.33 -2.16 17.50
C PRO A 210 -14.21 -1.36 16.54
N ILE A 211 -14.63 -0.16 16.94
CA ILE A 211 -15.35 0.75 16.05
C ILE A 211 -14.46 1.22 14.89
N GLU A 212 -13.15 1.29 15.10
CA GLU A 212 -12.21 1.74 14.08
C GLU A 212 -11.61 0.56 13.28
N ASP A 213 -11.78 -0.67 13.75
CA ASP A 213 -11.27 -1.88 13.09
C ASP A 213 -12.41 -2.80 12.61
N GLU A 214 -12.92 -3.69 13.46
CA GLU A 214 -13.91 -4.72 13.09
C GLU A 214 -15.24 -4.14 12.59
N ALA A 215 -15.61 -2.91 12.97
CA ALA A 215 -16.81 -2.27 12.45
C ALA A 215 -16.60 -1.64 11.07
N VAL A 216 -15.35 -1.40 10.65
CA VAL A 216 -15.02 -0.82 9.34
C VAL A 216 -14.90 -1.92 8.27
N VAL A 217 -14.34 -3.07 8.63
CA VAL A 217 -14.08 -4.22 7.75
C VAL A 217 -15.27 -5.17 7.69
#